data_AF-A0A3M7A2V0-F1
#
_entry.id   AF-A0A3M7A2V0-F1
#
_cell.length_a   1.000
_cell.length_b   1.000
_cell.length_c   1.000
_cell.angle_alpha   90.00
_cell.angle_beta   90.00
_cell.angle_gamma   90.00
#
_symmetry.space_group_name_H-M   'P 1'
#
loop_
_entity.id
_entity.type
_entity.pdbx_description
1 polymer ?
#
loop_
_entity_poly.entity_id
_entity_poly.type
_entity_poly.pdbx_seq_one_letter_code
_entity_poly.pdbx_strand_id
1 'polypeptide(L)'
;MNVFLLLSLASTTFGGPIQHHLHHFKYHFAFGDSYTDVGFNVMTGPYPNPSNYEGNPDPPGKSSAYALNWAQDISAEYNKSLIYLYDFAHSGAIVNSSLISPYQSVNNTFTAQIDNQFLPYLTGEDRIVDWHSSDALFTVFFGINDIDRALGGDYPSTGLMLRRYQSFRWKMAPLLTPPQLYNAGARNFAFLNLPTYWLSPGVINRENATVVAIAKHRNLLWNRELAKRFEHFRCTHRSALAKLVDVYGLWESMCSYPAAYGLSNVTEYCDAYYG
;
A
#
# COMPACT_ATOMS: atom_id res chain seq x y z
N MET A 1 -15.97 14.24 -8.63
CA MET A 1 -15.56 14.01 -10.03
C MET A 1 -15.05 12.58 -10.08
N ASN A 2 -15.75 11.73 -10.83
CA ASN A 2 -15.73 10.27 -10.76
C ASN A 2 -14.31 9.65 -10.76
N VAL A 3 -13.92 9.04 -9.64
CA VAL A 3 -12.68 8.28 -9.38
C VAL A 3 -12.69 6.92 -10.13
N PHE A 4 -13.36 6.84 -11.27
CA PHE A 4 -13.60 5.59 -11.99
C PHE A 4 -12.44 5.14 -12.88
N LEU A 5 -11.35 5.92 -12.97
CA LEU A 5 -10.24 5.61 -13.89
C LEU A 5 -8.97 5.01 -13.26
N LEU A 6 -8.77 5.11 -11.95
CA LEU A 6 -7.45 4.84 -11.35
C LEU A 6 -7.00 3.36 -11.41
N LEU A 7 -7.93 2.40 -11.43
CA LEU A 7 -7.56 0.98 -11.57
C LEU A 7 -7.64 0.44 -12.99
N SER A 8 -8.29 1.15 -13.92
CA SER A 8 -8.41 0.69 -15.31
C SER A 8 -7.15 0.88 -16.15
N LEU A 9 -6.24 1.76 -15.70
CA LEU A 9 -5.07 2.19 -16.49
C LEU A 9 -3.73 1.57 -16.05
N ALA A 10 -3.67 0.83 -14.94
CA ALA A 10 -2.43 0.21 -14.43
C ALA A 10 -2.12 -1.17 -15.08
N SER A 11 -2.68 -1.48 -16.25
CA SER A 11 -2.52 -2.76 -16.94
C SER A 11 -2.19 -2.52 -18.42
N THR A 12 -0.90 -2.34 -18.74
CA THR A 12 -0.42 -2.27 -20.13
C THR A 12 -0.31 -3.64 -20.82
N THR A 13 -0.83 -4.71 -20.21
CA THR A 13 -1.03 -5.99 -20.90
C THR A 13 -2.39 -6.57 -20.53
N PHE A 14 -3.25 -6.76 -21.54
CA PHE A 14 -4.67 -7.13 -21.52
C PHE A 14 -5.65 -5.97 -21.39
N GLY A 15 -6.11 -5.50 -22.57
CA GLY A 15 -7.40 -4.83 -22.73
C GLY A 15 -8.55 -5.81 -22.46
N GLY A 16 -8.91 -5.95 -21.19
CA GLY A 16 -10.13 -6.59 -20.71
C GLY A 16 -10.63 -5.87 -19.45
N PRO A 17 -11.95 -5.85 -19.17
CA PRO A 17 -12.51 -5.01 -18.12
C PRO A 17 -12.11 -5.57 -16.75
N ILE A 18 -11.29 -4.82 -16.02
CA ILE A 18 -11.07 -5.05 -14.57
C ILE A 18 -12.41 -5.05 -13.81
N GLN A 19 -13.45 -4.44 -14.39
CA GLN A 19 -14.84 -4.46 -13.92
C GLN A 19 -15.39 -5.86 -13.61
N HIS A 20 -15.07 -6.94 -14.34
CA HIS A 20 -15.71 -8.23 -14.05
C HIS A 20 -15.07 -9.04 -12.91
N HIS A 21 -13.91 -8.64 -12.40
CA HIS A 21 -13.10 -9.51 -11.53
C HIS A 21 -13.20 -9.25 -10.02
N LEU A 22 -13.74 -8.10 -9.58
CA LEU A 22 -13.81 -7.79 -8.15
C LEU A 22 -15.14 -8.20 -7.50
N HIS A 23 -16.20 -8.45 -8.29
CA HIS A 23 -17.55 -8.75 -7.78
C HIS A 23 -17.65 -9.98 -6.88
N HIS A 24 -16.70 -10.91 -6.94
CA HIS A 24 -16.70 -12.10 -6.10
C HIS A 24 -16.10 -11.88 -4.70
N PHE A 25 -15.39 -10.77 -4.49
CA PHE A 25 -14.78 -10.47 -3.21
C PHE A 25 -15.82 -9.83 -2.28
N LYS A 26 -15.86 -10.32 -1.05
CA LYS A 26 -16.62 -9.76 0.07
C LYS A 26 -15.73 -9.06 1.08
N TYR A 27 -14.47 -9.48 1.16
CA TYR A 27 -13.49 -8.96 2.12
C TYR A 27 -12.27 -8.41 1.40
N HIS A 28 -11.85 -7.23 1.82
CA HIS A 28 -10.60 -6.62 1.41
C HIS A 28 -9.72 -6.44 2.66
N PHE A 29 -8.67 -7.24 2.75
CA PHE A 29 -7.65 -7.15 3.79
C PHE A 29 -6.50 -6.30 3.25
N ALA A 30 -6.44 -5.04 3.66
CA ALA A 30 -5.45 -4.09 3.18
C ALA A 30 -4.28 -3.99 4.16
N PHE A 31 -3.06 -4.05 3.64
CA PHE A 31 -1.83 -3.86 4.38
C PHE A 31 -1.06 -2.72 3.74
N GLY A 32 -0.65 -1.74 4.53
CA GLY A 32 0.04 -0.60 3.97
C GLY A 32 0.55 0.39 4.99
N ASP A 33 0.86 1.56 4.45
CA ASP A 33 1.20 2.73 5.23
C ASP A 33 0.16 3.86 5.03
N SER A 34 0.58 5.11 5.13
CA SER A 34 -0.28 6.28 5.00
C SER A 34 -1.04 6.37 3.67
N TYR A 35 -0.58 5.70 2.60
CA TYR A 35 -1.31 5.66 1.33
C TYR A 35 -2.55 4.77 1.35
N THR A 36 -2.77 4.01 2.43
CA THR A 36 -3.85 3.05 2.58
C THR A 36 -4.64 3.25 3.87
N ASP A 37 -3.97 3.72 4.93
CA ASP A 37 -4.52 3.90 6.29
C ASP A 37 -5.82 4.71 6.31
N VAL A 38 -6.86 4.15 6.93
CA VAL A 38 -8.15 4.77 7.25
C VAL A 38 -8.41 4.89 8.76
N GLY A 39 -7.45 4.48 9.60
CA GLY A 39 -7.55 4.51 11.05
C GLY A 39 -8.27 3.32 11.68
N PHE A 40 -8.45 2.21 10.94
CA PHE A 40 -9.11 1.02 11.45
C PHE A 40 -8.35 0.34 12.58
N ASN A 41 -9.08 -0.06 13.62
CA ASN A 41 -8.53 -0.79 14.75
C ASN A 41 -9.30 -2.09 15.00
N VAL A 42 -8.68 -3.20 14.58
CA VAL A 42 -9.22 -4.55 14.78
C VAL A 42 -9.39 -4.93 16.26
N MET A 43 -8.69 -4.26 17.18
CA MET A 43 -8.73 -4.59 18.60
C MET A 43 -9.94 -3.98 19.33
N THR A 44 -10.56 -2.94 18.76
CA THR A 44 -11.63 -2.19 19.44
C THR A 44 -12.99 -2.38 18.81
N GLY A 45 -13.05 -2.71 17.52
CA GLY A 45 -14.31 -2.68 16.77
C GLY A 45 -14.98 -1.29 16.79
N PRO A 46 -16.24 -1.18 16.31
CA PRO A 46 -17.01 -2.21 15.60
C PRO A 46 -16.32 -2.66 14.30
N TYR A 47 -16.61 -3.89 13.87
CA TYR A 47 -16.05 -4.45 12.63
C TYR A 47 -16.87 -4.05 11.39
N PRO A 48 -16.27 -4.10 10.19
CA PRO A 48 -16.98 -3.88 8.93
C PRO A 48 -18.32 -4.62 8.84
N ASN A 49 -19.35 -3.90 8.42
CA ASN A 49 -20.72 -4.39 8.33
C ASN A 49 -21.51 -3.61 7.26
N PRO A 50 -22.75 -4.02 6.89
CA PRO A 50 -23.51 -3.37 5.82
C PRO A 50 -23.71 -1.85 5.96
N SER A 51 -23.74 -1.32 7.18
CA SER A 51 -23.95 0.10 7.44
C SER A 51 -22.65 0.90 7.48
N ASN A 52 -21.52 0.25 7.75
CA ASN A 52 -20.19 0.85 7.74
C ASN A 52 -19.18 -0.20 7.25
N TYR A 53 -18.74 -0.08 6.00
CA TYR A 53 -17.82 -1.04 5.38
C TYR A 53 -16.37 -0.95 5.89
N GLU A 54 -16.01 0.12 6.62
CA GLU A 54 -14.71 0.30 7.28
C GLU A 54 -14.75 -0.19 8.74
N GLY A 55 -15.95 -0.31 9.31
CA GLY A 55 -16.17 -0.74 10.68
C GLY A 55 -15.92 0.37 11.69
N ASN A 56 -14.65 0.73 11.90
CA ASN A 56 -14.25 1.82 12.79
C ASN A 56 -13.03 2.53 12.21
N PRO A 57 -12.92 3.86 12.22
CA PRO A 57 -13.98 4.86 12.48
C PRO A 57 -15.12 4.83 11.41
N ASP A 58 -16.07 5.77 11.50
CA ASP A 58 -17.07 5.96 10.44
C ASP A 58 -16.41 6.54 9.16
N PRO A 59 -16.84 6.14 7.95
CA PRO A 59 -16.26 6.63 6.70
C PRO A 59 -16.35 8.16 6.57
N PRO A 60 -15.35 8.83 5.97
CA PRO A 60 -14.20 8.26 5.26
C PRO A 60 -13.00 7.95 6.19
N GLY A 61 -13.26 7.80 7.49
CA GLY A 61 -12.23 7.53 8.49
C GLY A 61 -11.11 8.57 8.53
N LYS A 62 -9.89 8.11 8.85
CA LYS A 62 -8.67 8.93 8.92
C LYS A 62 -7.74 8.59 7.77
N SER A 63 -7.99 9.22 6.62
CA SER A 63 -7.15 9.09 5.43
C SER A 63 -6.12 10.23 5.33
N SER A 64 -4.96 9.96 4.72
CA SER A 64 -4.00 11.00 4.32
C SER A 64 -4.38 11.70 3.01
N ALA A 65 -5.45 11.25 2.36
CA ALA A 65 -6.06 11.91 1.22
C ALA A 65 -7.22 12.82 1.67
N TYR A 66 -7.46 13.88 0.89
CA TYR A 66 -8.62 14.77 1.10
C TYR A 66 -9.97 14.11 0.77
N ALA A 67 -9.94 12.94 0.15
CA ALA A 67 -11.10 12.13 -0.21
C ALA A 67 -10.84 10.67 0.22
N LEU A 68 -11.74 9.77 -0.20
CA LEU A 68 -11.47 8.33 -0.13
C LEU A 68 -10.10 8.02 -0.74
N ASN A 69 -9.32 7.20 -0.05
CA ASN A 69 -8.11 6.64 -0.63
C ASN A 69 -8.47 5.45 -1.53
N TRP A 70 -7.48 4.94 -2.26
CA TRP A 70 -7.68 3.88 -3.25
C TRP A 70 -8.27 2.59 -2.64
N ALA A 71 -7.99 2.27 -1.38
CA ALA A 71 -8.50 1.09 -0.70
C ALA A 71 -9.98 1.26 -0.34
N GLN A 72 -10.37 2.46 0.06
CA GLN A 72 -11.77 2.84 0.27
C GLN A 72 -12.53 2.84 -1.07
N ASP A 73 -11.96 3.41 -2.13
CA ASP A 73 -12.60 3.45 -3.46
C ASP A 73 -12.96 2.06 -3.98
N ILE A 74 -12.05 1.08 -3.84
CA ILE A 74 -12.33 -0.30 -4.28
C ILE A 74 -13.38 -1.00 -3.42
N SER A 75 -13.52 -0.59 -2.17
CA SER A 75 -14.42 -1.22 -1.21
C SER A 75 -15.82 -0.59 -1.19
N ALA A 76 -15.91 0.71 -1.43
CA ALA A 76 -17.13 1.51 -1.32
C ALA A 76 -17.81 1.76 -2.68
N GLU A 77 -17.03 2.20 -3.68
CA GLU A 77 -17.58 2.79 -4.90
C GLU A 77 -17.41 1.89 -6.13
N TYR A 78 -16.36 1.06 -6.15
CA TYR A 78 -16.05 0.29 -7.34
C TYR A 78 -17.10 -0.80 -7.58
N ASN A 79 -17.87 -0.61 -8.66
CA ASN A 79 -18.75 -1.62 -9.25
C ASN A 79 -20.01 -2.01 -8.46
N LYS A 80 -20.44 -1.17 -7.50
CA LYS A 80 -21.63 -1.35 -6.64
C LYS A 80 -21.62 -2.60 -5.75
N SER A 81 -20.48 -3.30 -5.68
CA SER A 81 -20.30 -4.42 -4.76
C SER A 81 -19.75 -3.87 -3.45
N LEU A 82 -20.51 -4.01 -2.36
CA LEU A 82 -20.02 -3.68 -1.03
C LEU A 82 -18.95 -4.69 -0.62
N ILE A 83 -17.72 -4.23 -0.41
CA ILE A 83 -16.61 -5.05 0.09
C ILE A 83 -16.21 -4.52 1.47
N TYR A 84 -16.22 -5.39 2.47
CA TYR A 84 -15.80 -5.06 3.82
C TYR A 84 -14.30 -4.84 3.88
N LEU A 85 -13.91 -3.60 4.20
CA LEU A 85 -12.52 -3.17 4.30
C LEU A 85 -12.00 -3.42 5.71
N TYR A 86 -11.10 -4.38 5.83
CA TYR A 86 -10.27 -4.60 7.02
C TYR A 86 -8.89 -4.02 6.73
N ASP A 87 -8.73 -2.74 7.04
CA ASP A 87 -7.50 -2.01 6.76
C ASP A 87 -6.53 -2.08 7.94
N PHE A 88 -5.49 -2.91 7.80
CA PHE A 88 -4.41 -2.99 8.78
C PHE A 88 -3.32 -1.94 8.53
N ALA A 89 -3.42 -1.13 7.48
CA ALA A 89 -2.43 -0.11 7.20
C ALA A 89 -2.32 0.87 8.37
N HIS A 90 -1.11 1.38 8.56
CA HIS A 90 -0.86 2.36 9.61
C HIS A 90 0.10 3.42 9.08
N SER A 91 -0.26 4.68 9.26
CA SER A 91 0.53 5.80 8.80
C SER A 91 1.96 5.73 9.33
N GLY A 92 2.90 5.98 8.43
CA GLY A 92 4.33 5.91 8.72
C GLY A 92 4.91 4.50 8.83
N ALA A 93 4.12 3.44 8.61
CA ALA A 93 4.60 2.06 8.72
C ALA A 93 5.75 1.78 7.74
N ILE A 94 6.73 1.02 8.23
CA ILE A 94 7.86 0.49 7.45
C ILE A 94 7.68 -1.02 7.27
N VAL A 95 8.52 -1.69 6.50
CA VAL A 95 8.35 -3.14 6.35
C VAL A 95 8.79 -3.92 7.59
N ASN A 96 9.93 -3.56 8.19
CA ASN A 96 10.45 -4.27 9.36
C ASN A 96 11.37 -3.38 10.22
N SER A 97 11.09 -3.34 11.52
CA SER A 97 11.80 -2.51 12.51
C SER A 97 13.24 -2.96 12.80
N SER A 98 13.60 -4.20 12.46
CA SER A 98 14.99 -4.69 12.54
C SER A 98 15.87 -4.16 11.41
N LEU A 99 15.28 -3.58 10.37
CA LEU A 99 15.96 -3.13 9.16
C LEU A 99 16.09 -1.61 9.10
N ILE A 100 15.04 -0.91 9.52
CA ILE A 100 15.01 0.54 9.68
C ILE A 100 14.22 0.89 10.93
N SER A 101 14.64 1.91 11.68
CA SER A 101 13.92 2.30 12.90
C SER A 101 12.58 2.96 12.53
N PRO A 102 11.43 2.49 13.06
CA PRO A 102 10.15 3.14 12.84
C PRO A 102 10.08 4.47 13.58
N TYR A 103 9.19 5.38 13.16
CA TYR A 103 9.12 6.72 13.80
C TYR A 103 8.43 6.72 15.17
N GLN A 104 7.49 5.81 15.41
CA GLN A 104 6.62 5.86 16.59
C GLN A 104 6.73 4.62 17.47
N SER A 105 6.65 3.42 16.88
CA SER A 105 6.64 2.16 17.61
C SER A 105 7.32 1.06 16.80
N VAL A 106 8.01 0.14 17.49
CA VAL A 106 8.60 -1.08 16.90
C VAL A 106 7.57 -1.99 16.22
N ASN A 107 6.28 -1.82 16.56
CA ASN A 107 5.15 -2.53 15.98
C ASN A 107 4.48 -1.76 14.84
N ASN A 108 4.97 -0.57 14.46
CA ASN A 108 4.46 0.15 13.30
C ASN A 108 5.12 -0.38 12.02
N THR A 109 4.86 -1.65 11.69
CA THR A 109 5.50 -2.37 10.58
C THR A 109 4.55 -3.31 9.86
N PHE A 110 4.84 -3.63 8.60
CA PHE A 110 4.12 -4.66 7.84
C PHE A 110 4.07 -6.01 8.58
N THR A 111 5.20 -6.46 9.13
CA THR A 111 5.24 -7.72 9.88
C THR A 111 4.32 -7.69 11.10
N ALA A 112 4.24 -6.57 11.81
CA ALA A 112 3.35 -6.43 12.96
C ALA A 112 1.87 -6.33 12.55
N GLN A 113 1.54 -5.75 11.39
CA GLN A 113 0.19 -5.79 10.84
C GLN A 113 -0.27 -7.24 10.58
N ILE A 114 0.65 -8.13 10.20
CA ILE A 114 0.34 -9.55 10.04
C ILE A 114 0.29 -10.25 11.41
N ASP A 115 1.39 -10.16 12.17
CA ASP A 115 1.62 -10.99 13.36
C ASP A 115 0.74 -10.61 14.54
N ASN A 116 0.46 -9.32 14.70
CA ASN A 116 -0.25 -8.79 15.86
C ASN A 116 -1.71 -8.42 15.56
N GLN A 117 -2.10 -8.35 14.28
CA GLN A 117 -3.46 -7.94 13.89
C GLN A 117 -4.15 -8.97 13.01
N PHE A 118 -3.63 -9.26 11.81
CA PHE A 118 -4.31 -10.21 10.92
C PHE A 118 -4.37 -11.63 11.51
N LEU A 119 -3.23 -12.23 11.86
CA LEU A 119 -3.20 -13.61 12.35
C LEU A 119 -4.05 -13.82 13.62
N PRO A 120 -3.93 -12.98 14.67
CA PRO A 120 -4.65 -13.24 15.92
C PRO A 120 -6.16 -13.04 15.82
N TYR A 121 -6.64 -12.16 14.94
CA TYR A 121 -8.06 -11.80 14.88
C TYR A 121 -8.79 -12.44 13.70
N LEU A 122 -8.10 -12.74 12.60
CA LEU A 122 -8.74 -13.18 11.35
C LEU A 122 -8.46 -14.65 11.02
N THR A 123 -7.74 -15.38 11.89
CA THR A 123 -7.43 -16.80 11.67
C THR A 123 -7.78 -17.64 12.90
N GLY A 124 -7.78 -18.97 12.74
CA GLY A 124 -8.19 -19.89 13.80
C GLY A 124 -9.71 -20.05 13.94
N GLU A 125 -10.13 -20.76 14.99
CA GLU A 125 -11.54 -21.06 15.28
C GLU A 125 -12.30 -19.82 15.77
N ASP A 126 -11.64 -18.96 16.53
CA ASP A 126 -12.22 -17.76 17.15
C ASP A 126 -12.10 -16.50 16.27
N ARG A 127 -11.91 -16.66 14.96
CA ARG A 127 -11.76 -15.51 14.04
C ARG A 127 -13.00 -14.62 14.06
N ILE A 128 -12.80 -13.31 14.04
CA ILE A 128 -13.87 -12.31 14.14
C ILE A 128 -14.79 -12.27 12.91
N VAL A 129 -14.35 -12.86 11.79
CA VAL A 129 -15.10 -12.90 10.55
C VAL A 129 -14.80 -14.18 9.78
N ASP A 130 -15.84 -14.77 9.20
CA ASP A 130 -15.76 -16.00 8.43
C ASP A 130 -15.46 -15.69 6.96
N TRP A 131 -14.18 -15.47 6.65
CA TRP A 131 -13.69 -15.25 5.28
C TRP A 131 -13.13 -16.54 4.68
N HIS A 132 -13.20 -16.64 3.36
CA HIS A 132 -12.62 -17.75 2.60
C HIS A 132 -11.66 -17.25 1.54
N SER A 133 -10.76 -18.13 1.11
CA SER A 133 -9.81 -17.82 0.04
C SER A 133 -10.48 -17.40 -1.27
N SER A 134 -11.73 -17.80 -1.51
CA SER A 134 -12.48 -17.46 -2.72
C SER A 134 -13.14 -16.07 -2.69
N ASP A 135 -13.33 -15.47 -1.52
CA ASP A 135 -14.03 -14.19 -1.36
C ASP A 135 -13.21 -13.11 -0.65
N ALA A 136 -11.92 -13.36 -0.42
CA ALA A 136 -10.99 -12.41 0.18
C ALA A 136 -9.90 -11.94 -0.79
N LEU A 137 -9.73 -10.62 -0.88
CA LEU A 137 -8.62 -9.93 -1.55
C LEU A 137 -7.62 -9.41 -0.52
N PHE A 138 -6.34 -9.66 -0.74
CA PHE A 138 -5.24 -9.20 0.09
C PHE A 138 -4.40 -8.20 -0.70
N THR A 139 -4.27 -6.98 -0.18
CA THR A 139 -3.48 -5.95 -0.86
C THR A 139 -2.31 -5.50 -0.01
N VAL A 140 -1.18 -5.22 -0.66
CA VAL A 140 0.05 -4.83 0.02
C VAL A 140 0.64 -3.61 -0.68
N PHE A 141 0.73 -2.49 0.02
CA PHE A 141 1.31 -1.25 -0.49
C PHE A 141 2.22 -0.58 0.54
N PHE A 142 3.54 -0.75 0.36
CA PHE A 142 4.57 -0.32 1.30
C PHE A 142 5.80 0.21 0.59
N GLY A 143 6.62 0.95 1.34
CA GLY A 143 8.04 1.18 1.03
C GLY A 143 8.47 2.63 0.97
N ILE A 144 7.53 3.56 0.84
CA ILE A 144 7.84 5.00 0.81
C ILE A 144 8.50 5.44 2.11
N ASN A 145 7.99 4.93 3.23
CA ASN A 145 8.45 5.19 4.59
C ASN A 145 9.86 4.63 4.86
N ASP A 146 10.18 3.48 4.27
CA ASP A 146 11.51 2.88 4.32
C ASP A 146 12.49 3.75 3.52
N ILE A 147 12.11 4.19 2.31
CA ILE A 147 12.92 5.08 1.48
C ILE A 147 13.16 6.41 2.20
N ASP A 148 12.11 7.00 2.74
CA ASP A 148 12.17 8.31 3.38
C ASP A 148 13.08 8.33 4.61
N ARG A 149 12.91 7.36 5.51
CA ARG A 149 13.79 7.21 6.66
C ARG A 149 15.23 6.91 6.26
N ALA A 150 15.43 6.16 5.18
CA ALA A 150 16.77 5.92 4.66
C ALA A 150 17.38 7.20 4.06
N LEU A 151 16.57 8.18 3.62
CA LEU A 151 17.04 9.49 3.17
C LEU A 151 17.51 10.36 4.34
N GLY A 152 17.20 9.98 5.58
CA GLY A 152 17.73 10.59 6.79
C GLY A 152 16.75 11.52 7.52
N GLY A 153 15.59 11.85 6.96
CA GLY A 153 14.74 12.94 7.53
C GLY A 153 15.57 14.21 7.81
N ASP A 154 15.26 14.92 8.89
CA ASP A 154 16.05 16.06 9.42
C ASP A 154 17.43 15.68 10.00
N TYR A 155 17.85 14.42 9.91
CA TYR A 155 19.09 13.94 10.53
C TYR A 155 20.25 13.86 9.51
N PRO A 156 21.43 14.43 9.82
CA PRO A 156 22.53 14.51 8.88
C PRO A 156 23.06 13.13 8.48
N SER A 157 23.20 12.94 7.16
CA SER A 157 23.68 11.70 6.54
C SER A 157 25.12 11.40 6.94
N THR A 158 25.33 10.45 7.85
CA THR A 158 26.66 9.89 8.13
C THR A 158 26.94 8.69 7.20
N GLY A 159 28.22 8.34 6.99
CA GLY A 159 28.63 7.16 6.19
C GLY A 159 28.04 5.82 6.68
N LEU A 160 27.47 5.80 7.89
CA LEU A 160 26.70 4.68 8.44
C LEU A 160 25.38 4.44 7.67
N MET A 161 24.74 5.48 7.14
CA MET A 161 23.51 5.37 6.33
C MET A 161 23.76 4.67 4.99
N LEU A 162 24.91 4.93 4.36
CA LEU A 162 25.31 4.26 3.12
C LEU A 162 25.57 2.75 3.34
N ARG A 163 26.13 2.38 4.51
CA ARG A 163 26.34 0.97 4.90
C ARG A 163 25.05 0.25 5.28
N ARG A 164 24.16 0.90 6.05
CA ARG A 164 22.81 0.39 6.34
C ARG A 164 22.00 0.20 5.05
N TYR A 165 22.21 1.05 4.05
CA TYR A 165 21.58 0.93 2.73
C TYR A 165 22.09 -0.27 1.89
N GLN A 166 23.36 -0.64 1.98
CA GLN A 166 23.84 -1.86 1.30
C GLN A 166 23.18 -3.13 1.87
N SER A 167 22.86 -3.15 3.17
CA SER A 167 22.02 -4.19 3.78
C SER A 167 20.51 -4.03 3.52
N PHE A 168 20.05 -2.82 3.22
CA PHE A 168 18.64 -2.45 2.96
C PHE A 168 18.11 -3.07 1.66
N ARG A 169 18.96 -3.20 0.64
CA ARG A 169 18.61 -3.64 -0.72
C ARG A 169 17.93 -5.01 -0.82
N TRP A 170 18.19 -5.92 0.13
CA TRP A 170 17.80 -7.33 -0.02
C TRP A 170 16.73 -7.82 0.95
N LYS A 171 16.43 -7.04 2.00
CA LYS A 171 15.69 -7.56 3.16
C LYS A 171 14.23 -7.10 3.26
N MET A 172 13.86 -5.96 2.65
CA MET A 172 12.51 -5.41 2.77
C MET A 172 11.51 -6.08 1.80
N ALA A 173 11.78 -6.03 0.49
CA ALA A 173 10.87 -6.58 -0.52
C ALA A 173 10.50 -8.07 -0.36
N PRO A 174 11.39 -9.00 0.09
CA PRO A 174 10.99 -10.39 0.32
C PRO A 174 9.97 -10.55 1.45
N LEU A 175 9.92 -9.61 2.40
CA LEU A 175 8.99 -9.68 3.51
C LEU A 175 7.57 -9.36 3.06
N LEU A 176 7.42 -8.52 2.02
CA LEU A 176 6.12 -8.15 1.44
C LEU A 176 5.40 -9.28 0.70
N THR A 177 6.06 -10.42 0.50
CA THR A 177 5.43 -11.65 0.02
C THR A 177 5.34 -12.64 1.18
N PRO A 178 4.53 -12.37 2.22
CA PRO A 178 4.58 -13.11 3.46
C PRO A 178 4.04 -14.53 3.23
N PRO A 179 4.85 -15.58 3.42
CA PRO A 179 4.34 -16.94 3.44
C PRO A 179 3.26 -17.11 4.53
N GLN A 180 3.24 -16.25 5.55
CA GLN A 180 2.27 -16.27 6.65
C GLN A 180 0.83 -16.04 6.16
N LEU A 181 0.57 -15.03 5.31
CA LEU A 181 -0.78 -14.81 4.78
C LEU A 181 -1.22 -16.00 3.92
N TYR A 182 -0.33 -16.50 3.06
CA TYR A 182 -0.65 -17.67 2.23
C TYR A 182 -0.90 -18.93 3.08
N ASN A 183 -0.07 -19.17 4.09
CA ASN A 183 -0.23 -20.30 5.02
C ASN A 183 -1.53 -20.19 5.82
N ALA A 184 -1.98 -18.97 6.12
CA ALA A 184 -3.28 -18.69 6.74
C ALA A 184 -4.49 -18.85 5.79
N GLY A 185 -4.26 -19.15 4.50
CA GLY A 185 -5.33 -19.41 3.53
C GLY A 185 -5.55 -18.32 2.49
N ALA A 186 -4.82 -17.20 2.53
CA ALA A 186 -4.94 -16.14 1.53
C ALA A 186 -4.54 -16.64 0.13
N ARG A 187 -5.35 -16.34 -0.90
CA ARG A 187 -5.10 -16.78 -2.28
C ARG A 187 -5.19 -15.70 -3.35
N ASN A 188 -5.83 -14.55 -3.09
CA ASN A 188 -5.91 -13.46 -4.06
C ASN A 188 -5.11 -12.28 -3.56
N PHE A 189 -4.05 -11.94 -4.27
CA PHE A 189 -3.10 -10.90 -3.88
C PHE A 189 -2.98 -9.81 -4.93
N ALA A 190 -2.91 -8.56 -4.49
CA ALA A 190 -2.40 -7.45 -5.28
C ALA A 190 -1.25 -6.76 -4.55
N PHE A 191 -0.09 -6.71 -5.19
CA PHE A 191 1.08 -5.98 -4.70
C PHE A 191 1.21 -4.70 -5.50
N LEU A 192 1.28 -3.55 -4.84
CA LEU A 192 1.37 -2.24 -5.49
C LEU A 192 2.83 -1.79 -5.50
N ASN A 193 3.36 -1.42 -6.66
CA ASN A 193 4.66 -0.77 -6.74
C ASN A 193 4.55 0.70 -6.31
N LEU A 194 5.67 1.34 -5.97
CA LEU A 194 5.66 2.73 -5.51
C LEU A 194 5.45 3.70 -6.68
N PRO A 195 4.70 4.79 -6.47
CA PRO A 195 4.62 5.90 -7.42
C PRO A 195 5.96 6.62 -7.50
N THR A 196 6.05 7.67 -8.32
CA THR A 196 7.22 8.53 -8.50
C THR A 196 7.52 9.39 -7.27
N TYR A 197 7.84 8.77 -6.14
CA TYR A 197 7.97 9.41 -4.82
C TYR A 197 8.89 10.63 -4.81
N TRP A 198 9.98 10.59 -5.59
CA TRP A 198 10.95 11.67 -5.65
C TRP A 198 10.39 12.98 -6.26
N LEU A 199 9.23 12.93 -6.92
CA LEU A 199 8.51 14.09 -7.42
C LEU A 199 7.54 14.68 -6.38
N SER A 200 7.35 14.03 -5.22
CA SER A 200 6.45 14.55 -4.20
C SER A 200 6.97 15.88 -3.62
N PRO A 201 6.07 16.81 -3.22
CA PRO A 201 6.42 18.03 -2.51
C PRO A 201 7.39 17.78 -1.33
N GLY A 202 7.17 16.71 -0.56
CA GLY A 202 8.00 16.35 0.59
C GLY A 202 9.46 15.98 0.26
N VAL A 203 9.77 15.66 -1.01
CA VAL A 203 11.13 15.41 -1.49
C VAL A 203 11.69 16.62 -2.25
N ILE A 204 10.93 17.20 -3.18
CA ILE A 204 11.41 18.32 -4.01
C ILE A 204 11.65 19.59 -3.19
N ASN A 205 10.82 19.85 -2.16
CA ASN A 205 10.96 21.03 -1.30
C ASN A 205 12.14 20.93 -0.31
N ARG A 206 12.91 19.82 -0.34
CA ARG A 206 14.20 19.74 0.36
C ARG A 206 15.30 20.53 -0.35
N GLU A 207 15.02 21.06 -1.55
CA GLU A 207 15.92 21.91 -2.34
C GLU A 207 17.34 21.33 -2.56
N ASN A 208 17.43 19.99 -2.58
CA ASN A 208 18.69 19.27 -2.67
C ASN A 208 18.62 18.22 -3.78
N ALA A 209 19.23 18.54 -4.92
CA ALA A 209 19.24 17.68 -6.10
C ALA A 209 19.85 16.28 -5.82
N THR A 210 20.82 16.19 -4.90
CA THR A 210 21.40 14.90 -4.48
C THR A 210 20.36 14.06 -3.75
N VAL A 211 19.57 14.65 -2.85
CA VAL A 211 18.50 13.96 -2.13
C VAL A 211 17.43 13.47 -3.11
N VAL A 212 17.01 14.30 -4.07
CA VAL A 212 16.04 13.91 -5.12
C VAL A 212 16.59 12.75 -5.95
N ALA A 213 17.85 12.81 -6.38
CA ALA A 213 18.48 11.74 -7.17
C ALA A 213 18.58 10.42 -6.38
N ILE A 214 18.92 10.49 -5.09
CA ILE A 214 18.95 9.31 -4.20
C ILE A 214 17.54 8.76 -4.02
N ALA A 215 16.53 9.60 -3.78
CA ALA A 215 15.13 9.19 -3.64
C ALA A 215 14.65 8.47 -4.90
N LYS A 216 14.94 9.02 -6.08
CA LYS A 216 14.63 8.40 -7.38
C LYS A 216 15.30 7.04 -7.52
N HIS A 217 16.60 6.96 -7.29
CA HIS A 217 17.34 5.70 -7.40
C HIS A 217 16.77 4.62 -6.47
N ARG A 218 16.43 4.99 -5.23
CA ARG A 218 15.89 4.06 -4.23
C ARG A 218 14.48 3.59 -4.55
N ASN A 219 13.62 4.48 -5.04
CA ASN A 219 12.28 4.13 -5.48
C ASN A 219 12.32 3.14 -6.65
N LEU A 220 13.12 3.43 -7.69
CA LEU A 220 13.29 2.53 -8.84
C LEU A 220 13.87 1.17 -8.43
N LEU A 221 14.82 1.17 -7.48
CA LEU A 221 15.35 -0.06 -6.91
C LEU A 221 14.26 -0.86 -6.17
N TRP A 222 13.44 -0.20 -5.35
CA TRP A 222 12.34 -0.84 -4.63
C TRP A 222 11.39 -1.55 -5.59
N ASN A 223 10.89 -0.84 -6.60
CA ASN A 223 9.95 -1.38 -7.59
C ASN A 223 10.54 -2.58 -8.34
N ARG A 224 11.84 -2.52 -8.69
CA ARG A 224 12.54 -3.64 -9.31
C ARG A 224 12.64 -4.86 -8.40
N GLU A 225 12.99 -4.68 -7.13
CA GLU A 225 13.10 -5.80 -6.19
C GLU A 225 11.72 -6.37 -5.84
N LEU A 226 10.67 -5.55 -5.71
CA LEU A 226 9.30 -6.02 -5.57
C LEU A 226 8.88 -6.89 -6.76
N ALA A 227 9.13 -6.45 -7.99
CA ALA A 227 8.82 -7.23 -9.20
C ALA A 227 9.51 -8.61 -9.21
N LYS A 228 10.80 -8.68 -8.84
CA LYS A 228 11.52 -9.95 -8.73
C LYS A 228 10.90 -10.88 -7.67
N ARG A 229 10.49 -10.33 -6.52
CA ARG A 229 9.88 -11.11 -5.43
C ARG A 229 8.47 -11.56 -5.77
N PHE A 230 7.71 -10.73 -6.47
CA PHE A 230 6.43 -11.09 -7.04
C PHE A 230 6.54 -12.29 -8.00
N GLU A 231 7.50 -12.27 -8.92
CA GLU A 231 7.73 -13.41 -9.83
C GLU A 231 8.10 -14.68 -9.06
N HIS A 232 8.97 -14.55 -8.04
CA HIS A 232 9.30 -15.67 -7.16
C HIS A 232 8.06 -16.21 -6.42
N PHE A 233 7.23 -15.33 -5.86
CA PHE A 233 5.99 -15.69 -5.17
C PHE A 233 5.04 -16.45 -6.10
N ARG A 234 4.82 -15.97 -7.32
CA ARG A 234 4.02 -16.68 -8.34
C ARG A 234 4.56 -18.05 -8.68
N CYS A 235 5.88 -18.21 -8.67
CA CYS A 235 6.52 -19.50 -8.95
C CYS A 235 6.36 -20.50 -7.80
N THR A 236 6.40 -20.04 -6.55
CA THR A 236 6.37 -20.89 -5.35
C THR A 236 4.97 -21.09 -4.76
N HIS A 237 4.00 -20.23 -5.09
CA HIS A 237 2.65 -20.25 -4.55
C HIS A 237 1.62 -20.43 -5.68
N ARG A 238 1.71 -21.55 -6.40
CA ARG A 238 0.94 -21.81 -7.64
C ARG A 238 -0.58 -21.78 -7.48
N SER A 239 -1.09 -21.97 -6.27
CA SER A 239 -2.53 -21.89 -5.99
C SER A 239 -3.04 -20.47 -5.73
N ALA A 240 -2.14 -19.48 -5.60
CA ALA A 240 -2.52 -18.09 -5.46
C ALA A 240 -2.68 -17.40 -6.82
N LEU A 241 -3.70 -16.56 -6.92
CA LEU A 241 -3.83 -15.53 -7.95
C LEU A 241 -3.17 -14.26 -7.44
N ALA A 242 -2.11 -13.82 -8.11
CA ALA A 242 -1.36 -12.63 -7.69
C ALA A 242 -1.19 -11.66 -8.86
N LYS A 243 -1.40 -10.37 -8.61
CA LYS A 243 -1.14 -9.27 -9.55
C LYS A 243 -0.13 -8.29 -8.96
N LEU A 244 0.74 -7.78 -9.82
CA LEU A 244 1.56 -6.60 -9.54
C LEU A 244 0.88 -5.41 -10.21
N VAL A 245 0.43 -4.44 -9.41
CA VAL A 245 -0.26 -3.25 -9.89
C VAL A 245 0.78 -2.17 -10.16
N ASP A 246 0.77 -1.64 -11.39
CA ASP A 246 1.72 -0.61 -11.84
C ASP A 246 1.24 0.82 -11.50
N VAL A 247 1.32 1.16 -10.22
CA VAL A 247 1.08 2.52 -9.73
C VAL A 247 2.13 3.49 -10.27
N TYR A 248 3.39 3.05 -10.40
CA TYR A 248 4.49 3.80 -10.99
C TYR A 248 4.14 4.34 -12.37
N GLY A 249 3.74 3.45 -13.29
CA GLY A 249 3.39 3.84 -14.66
C GLY A 249 2.19 4.77 -14.72
N LEU A 250 1.18 4.55 -13.87
CA LEU A 250 0.04 5.46 -13.74
C LEU A 250 0.47 6.86 -13.28
N TRP A 251 1.33 6.95 -12.26
CA TRP A 251 1.84 8.24 -11.76
C TRP A 251 2.69 8.97 -12.79
N GLU A 252 3.60 8.27 -13.48
CA GLU A 252 4.39 8.86 -14.57
C GLU A 252 3.48 9.43 -15.67
N SER A 253 2.41 8.69 -16.03
CA SER A 253 1.44 9.15 -17.03
C SER A 253 0.66 10.38 -16.55
N MET A 254 0.19 10.40 -15.29
CA MET A 254 -0.49 11.55 -14.71
C MET A 254 0.42 12.78 -14.65
N CYS A 255 1.69 12.62 -14.28
CA CYS A 255 2.66 13.72 -14.26
C CYS A 255 3.02 14.20 -15.67
N SER A 256 3.08 13.31 -16.66
CA SER A 256 3.44 13.66 -18.04
C SER A 256 2.28 14.26 -18.84
N TYR A 257 1.05 13.85 -18.54
CA TYR A 257 -0.17 14.22 -19.27
C TYR A 257 -1.29 14.68 -18.33
N PRO A 258 -1.05 15.67 -17.43
CA PRO A 258 -1.98 15.98 -16.34
C PRO A 258 -3.39 16.35 -16.83
N ALA A 259 -3.49 17.10 -17.92
CA ALA A 259 -4.79 17.49 -18.50
C ALA A 259 -5.65 16.29 -18.96
N ALA A 260 -5.03 15.19 -19.39
CA ALA A 260 -5.77 13.97 -19.78
C ALA A 260 -6.45 13.28 -18.58
N TYR A 261 -5.96 13.57 -17.37
CA TYR A 261 -6.50 13.08 -16.10
C TYR A 261 -7.31 14.16 -15.35
N GLY A 262 -7.57 15.31 -15.99
CA GLY A 262 -8.26 16.44 -15.35
C GLY A 262 -7.42 17.13 -14.26
N LEU A 263 -6.11 16.94 -14.26
CA LEU A 263 -5.17 17.56 -13.33
C LEU A 263 -4.62 18.85 -13.96
N SER A 264 -4.53 19.91 -13.16
CA SER A 264 -3.91 21.19 -13.53
C SER A 264 -2.57 21.42 -12.84
N ASN A 265 -2.27 20.68 -11.76
CA ASN A 265 -1.04 20.77 -10.98
C ASN A 265 -0.60 19.35 -10.58
N VAL A 266 0.71 19.08 -10.68
CA VAL A 266 1.34 17.79 -10.32
C VAL A 266 2.64 17.94 -9.54
N THR A 267 2.93 19.16 -9.06
CA THR A 267 4.21 19.49 -8.41
C THR A 267 4.05 20.13 -7.05
N GLU A 268 2.96 20.83 -6.79
CA GLU A 268 2.75 21.58 -5.55
C GLU A 268 1.71 20.89 -4.66
N TYR A 269 1.74 21.22 -3.37
CA TYR A 269 0.66 20.82 -2.46
C TYR A 269 -0.56 21.70 -2.68
N CYS A 270 -1.74 21.19 -2.36
CA CYS A 270 -2.95 21.98 -2.31
C CYS A 270 -3.13 22.48 -0.87
N ASP A 271 -3.10 23.81 -0.66
CA ASP A 271 -3.28 24.42 0.66
C ASP A 271 -4.58 23.99 1.33
N ALA A 272 -5.64 23.75 0.53
CA ALA A 272 -6.93 23.29 1.03
C ALA A 272 -6.88 21.88 1.67
N TYR A 273 -5.80 21.12 1.45
CA TYR A 273 -5.61 19.78 2.02
C TYR A 273 -4.79 19.82 3.32
N TYR A 274 -4.25 20.98 3.69
CA TYR A 274 -3.60 21.23 4.97
C TYR A 274 -4.50 22.16 5.80
N GLY A 275 -5.38 21.56 6.61
CA GLY A 275 -6.22 22.26 7.59
C GLY A 275 -5.77 21.98 9.01
#